data_AF-A0A329RAW6-F1
#
_entry.id   AF-A0A329RAW6-F1
#
_cell.length_a   1.000
_cell.length_b   1.000
_cell.length_c   1.000
_cell.angle_alpha   90.00
_cell.angle_beta   90.00
_cell.angle_gamma   90.00
#
_symmetry.space_group_name_H-M   'P 1'
#
loop_
_entity.id
_entity.type
_entity.pdbx_description
1 polymer ?
#
loop_
_entity_poly.entity_id
_entity_poly.type
_entity_poly.pdbx_seq_one_letter_code
_entity_poly.pdbx_strand_id
1 'polypeptide(L)'
;HYRRAHLGGSDFHDDVKGKVREHAFRGQEEQDVPITFTWRSDVNGEPIVGRGSDSDAFVVGVSSKQLMSQLDRDPSSYVMHIDTTYKLGQVEYPLMVVISDFMSPFHVVAFFIKLQQTEHHFTEALAMLRRIYTAVTNKQLLVRYFMADADKAQRNAVDAVLGVRNELVNLMCYFHVATKIYKHTRGIPVTLAARISKDVADMHYAVSAADYERIKKRSLDDWQKLPQLSAFASYFTKG
;
A
#
# COMPACT_ATOMS: atom_id res chain seq x y z
N HIS A 1 -11.53 18.89 -26.13
CA HIS A 1 -10.77 19.81 -27.01
C HIS A 1 -10.55 21.22 -26.44
N TYR A 2 -11.37 21.72 -25.50
CA TYR A 2 -11.23 23.08 -24.94
C TYR A 2 -10.00 23.29 -24.01
N ARG A 3 -9.66 22.31 -23.17
CA ARG A 3 -8.50 22.36 -22.24
C ARG A 3 -7.13 22.44 -22.93
N ARG A 4 -7.04 21.94 -24.17
CA ARG A 4 -5.78 21.78 -24.91
C ARG A 4 -5.28 23.07 -25.57
N ALA A 5 -6.16 24.07 -25.73
CA ALA A 5 -5.83 25.30 -26.44
C ALA A 5 -5.74 26.54 -25.52
N HIS A 6 -6.24 26.49 -24.28
CA HIS A 6 -6.43 27.71 -23.47
C HIS A 6 -5.79 27.68 -22.07
N LEU A 7 -5.15 26.57 -21.65
CA LEU A 7 -4.70 26.41 -20.25
C LEU A 7 -3.24 25.93 -20.06
N GLY A 8 -2.41 25.85 -21.10
CA GLY A 8 -0.99 25.44 -20.97
C GLY A 8 -0.77 24.04 -20.38
N GLY A 9 -1.81 23.22 -20.23
CA GLY A 9 -1.78 21.93 -19.55
C GLY A 9 -1.44 20.73 -20.44
N SER A 10 -1.31 20.91 -21.76
CA SER A 10 -0.88 19.85 -22.68
C SER A 10 0.60 19.51 -22.54
N ASP A 11 1.41 20.53 -22.29
CA ASP A 11 2.86 20.43 -22.39
C ASP A 11 3.37 19.53 -21.25
N PHE A 12 2.82 19.70 -20.04
CA PHE A 12 3.12 18.82 -18.90
C PHE A 12 2.68 17.36 -19.10
N HIS A 13 1.60 17.08 -19.84
CA HIS A 13 1.16 15.69 -20.05
C HIS A 13 2.03 14.97 -21.08
N ASP A 14 2.39 15.66 -22.16
CA ASP A 14 3.28 15.11 -23.16
C ASP A 14 4.73 14.99 -22.62
N ASP A 15 5.16 15.89 -21.72
CA ASP A 15 6.41 15.76 -20.97
C ASP A 15 6.41 14.54 -20.03
N VAL A 16 5.32 14.33 -19.27
CA VAL A 16 5.19 13.16 -18.39
C VAL A 16 5.21 11.86 -19.21
N LYS A 17 4.48 11.81 -20.34
CA LYS A 17 4.57 10.66 -21.26
C LYS A 17 5.99 10.47 -21.78
N GLY A 18 6.66 11.56 -22.14
CA GLY A 18 8.06 11.54 -22.59
C GLY A 18 8.94 10.87 -21.57
N LYS A 19 8.88 11.30 -20.30
CA LYS A 19 9.67 10.72 -19.20
C LYS A 19 9.35 9.25 -18.92
N VAL A 20 8.07 8.87 -18.96
CA VAL A 20 7.65 7.47 -18.78
C VAL A 20 8.16 6.61 -19.94
N ARG A 21 8.19 7.11 -21.17
CA ARG A 21 8.72 6.36 -22.32
C ARG A 21 10.24 6.27 -22.32
N GLU A 22 10.90 7.36 -21.93
CA GLU A 22 12.35 7.44 -21.78
C GLU A 22 12.88 6.38 -20.81
N HIS A 23 12.19 6.19 -19.68
CA HIS A 23 12.55 5.21 -18.66
C HIS A 23 11.68 3.95 -18.71
N ALA A 24 11.03 3.66 -19.84
CA ALA A 24 10.16 2.49 -19.95
C ALA A 24 10.98 1.22 -19.75
N PHE A 25 10.47 0.27 -18.94
CA PHE A 25 11.12 -1.02 -18.78
C PHE A 25 11.15 -1.81 -20.09
N ARG A 26 12.35 -2.11 -20.57
CA ARG A 26 12.69 -2.92 -21.75
C ARG A 26 13.42 -4.21 -21.39
N GLY A 27 13.78 -4.39 -20.12
CA GLY A 27 14.43 -5.59 -19.61
C GLY A 27 15.95 -5.58 -19.71
N GLN A 28 16.55 -4.59 -20.36
CA GLN A 28 18.01 -4.48 -20.56
C GLN A 28 18.67 -3.46 -19.64
N GLU A 29 17.89 -2.76 -18.81
CA GLU A 29 18.39 -1.72 -17.91
C GLU A 29 19.36 -2.31 -16.87
N GLU A 30 20.31 -1.50 -16.42
CA GLU A 30 21.17 -1.87 -15.30
C GLU A 30 20.37 -1.97 -13.98
N GLN A 31 20.98 -2.52 -12.93
CA GLN A 31 20.25 -2.90 -11.72
C GLN A 31 19.67 -1.71 -10.95
N ASP A 32 20.44 -0.64 -10.86
CA ASP A 32 20.16 0.58 -10.11
C ASP A 32 19.47 1.68 -10.93
N VAL A 33 19.36 1.49 -12.25
CA VAL A 33 18.70 2.44 -13.14
C VAL A 33 17.18 2.46 -12.89
N PRO A 34 16.58 3.66 -12.73
CA PRO A 34 15.14 3.78 -12.59
C PRO A 34 14.41 3.28 -13.84
N ILE A 35 13.36 2.49 -13.60
CA ILE A 35 12.45 1.98 -14.61
C ILE A 35 11.03 2.45 -14.30
N THR A 36 10.27 2.65 -15.36
CA THR A 36 8.85 2.96 -15.32
C THR A 36 8.05 1.92 -16.09
N PHE A 37 6.82 1.69 -15.66
CA PHE A 37 5.95 0.69 -16.27
C PHE A 37 4.48 1.06 -16.06
N THR A 38 3.65 0.67 -17.04
CA THR A 38 2.21 0.91 -17.05
C THR A 38 1.47 -0.39 -17.31
N TRP A 39 0.15 -0.39 -17.06
CA TRP A 39 -0.67 -1.59 -17.27
C TRP A 39 -0.81 -1.91 -18.75
N ARG A 40 -1.02 -0.86 -19.56
CA ARG A 40 -1.23 -0.93 -21.00
C ARG A 40 0.03 -0.52 -21.76
N SER A 41 0.22 -1.12 -22.93
CA SER A 41 1.23 -0.74 -23.92
C SER A 41 0.56 -0.54 -25.28
N ASP A 42 1.13 0.33 -26.11
CA ASP A 42 0.66 0.51 -27.49
C ASP A 42 1.18 -0.60 -28.42
N VAL A 43 0.85 -0.50 -29.70
CA VAL A 43 1.24 -1.49 -30.73
C VAL A 43 2.74 -1.65 -30.89
N ASN A 44 3.53 -0.66 -30.44
CA ASN A 44 4.99 -0.70 -30.48
C ASN A 44 5.59 -1.19 -29.14
N GLY A 45 4.74 -1.57 -28.18
CA GLY A 45 5.15 -1.97 -26.84
C GLY A 45 5.42 -0.79 -25.89
N GLU A 46 5.26 0.46 -26.34
CA GLU A 46 5.53 1.64 -25.52
C GLU A 46 4.43 1.83 -24.47
N PRO A 47 4.77 2.26 -23.23
CA PRO A 47 3.81 2.39 -22.15
C PRO A 47 2.72 3.43 -22.47
N ILE A 48 1.46 3.06 -22.19
CA ILE A 48 0.31 3.97 -22.26
C ILE A 48 0.01 4.47 -20.85
N VAL A 49 0.32 5.76 -20.65
CA VAL A 49 0.16 6.48 -19.38
C VAL A 49 -1.31 6.76 -19.02
N GLY A 50 -2.19 6.85 -20.01
CA GLY A 50 -3.58 7.30 -19.83
C GLY A 50 -3.71 8.82 -19.73
N ARG A 51 -4.92 9.33 -19.99
CA ARG A 51 -5.26 10.76 -19.98
C ARG A 51 -5.82 11.25 -18.65
N GLY A 52 -6.01 10.36 -17.67
CA GLY A 52 -6.54 10.70 -16.36
C GLY A 52 -8.05 10.95 -16.35
N SER A 53 -8.79 10.34 -17.28
CA SER A 53 -10.25 10.22 -17.19
C SER A 53 -10.63 8.86 -16.61
N ASP A 54 -11.87 8.71 -16.12
CA ASP A 54 -12.33 7.42 -15.56
C ASP A 54 -12.22 6.26 -16.58
N SER A 55 -12.44 6.53 -17.87
CA SER A 55 -12.30 5.56 -18.96
C SER A 55 -10.86 5.41 -19.50
N ASP A 56 -9.93 6.23 -19.03
CA ASP A 56 -8.52 6.22 -19.46
C ASP A 56 -7.63 6.58 -18.26
N ALA A 57 -7.71 5.73 -17.23
CA ALA A 57 -7.10 5.94 -15.95
C ALA A 57 -5.57 6.07 -16.06
N PHE A 58 -5.03 6.95 -15.22
CA PHE A 58 -3.60 7.19 -15.09
C PHE A 58 -3.05 6.35 -13.93
N VAL A 59 -2.21 5.37 -14.25
CA VAL A 59 -1.47 4.54 -13.28
C VAL A 59 -0.07 4.29 -13.83
N VAL A 60 0.95 4.84 -13.16
CA VAL A 60 2.36 4.68 -13.53
C VAL A 60 3.14 4.12 -12.35
N GLY A 61 3.81 2.99 -12.56
CA GLY A 61 4.74 2.41 -11.61
C GLY A 61 6.17 2.88 -11.87
N VAL A 62 6.94 3.08 -10.79
CA VAL A 62 8.36 3.44 -10.83
C VAL A 62 9.14 2.56 -9.84
N SER A 63 10.27 2.02 -10.27
CA SER A 63 11.15 1.14 -9.47
C SER A 63 12.58 1.13 -10.05
N SER A 64 13.44 0.24 -9.57
CA SER A 64 14.58 -0.32 -10.33
C SER A 64 14.56 -1.85 -10.23
N LYS A 65 15.44 -2.55 -10.97
CA LYS A 65 15.59 -4.01 -10.85
C LYS A 65 16.15 -4.40 -9.48
N GLN A 66 17.06 -3.60 -8.93
CA GLN A 66 17.63 -3.76 -7.60
C GLN A 66 16.55 -3.68 -6.52
N LEU A 67 15.65 -2.69 -6.59
CA LEU A 67 14.56 -2.55 -5.63
C LEU A 67 13.58 -3.74 -5.70
N MET A 68 13.23 -4.20 -6.90
CA MET A 68 12.36 -5.38 -7.08
C MET A 68 12.99 -6.66 -6.53
N SER A 69 14.29 -6.83 -6.72
CA SER A 69 15.04 -8.01 -6.24
C SER A 69 15.06 -8.08 -4.71
N GLN A 70 14.75 -7.00 -3.99
CA GLN A 70 14.61 -7.04 -2.53
C GLN A 70 13.40 -7.86 -2.08
N LEU A 71 12.45 -8.16 -2.96
CA LEU A 71 11.34 -9.06 -2.66
C LEU A 71 11.67 -10.55 -2.94
N ASP A 72 12.82 -10.83 -3.58
CA ASP A 72 13.27 -12.21 -3.87
C ASP A 72 13.92 -12.86 -2.65
N ARG A 73 13.09 -13.31 -1.72
CA ARG A 73 13.46 -13.99 -0.47
C ARG A 73 12.29 -14.78 0.09
N ASP A 74 12.53 -15.46 1.20
CA ASP A 74 11.47 -16.14 1.94
C ASP A 74 10.34 -15.14 2.31
N PRO A 75 9.09 -15.36 1.88
CA PRO A 75 7.96 -14.49 2.24
C PRO A 75 7.72 -14.38 3.74
N SER A 76 8.23 -15.31 4.54
CA SER A 76 8.15 -15.28 6.01
C SER A 76 9.18 -14.36 6.66
N SER A 77 10.17 -13.86 5.92
CA SER A 77 11.28 -13.07 6.45
C SER A 77 11.09 -11.55 6.31
N TYR A 78 9.95 -11.09 5.79
CA TYR A 78 9.67 -9.66 5.60
C TYR A 78 8.16 -9.39 5.62
N VAL A 79 7.80 -8.12 5.87
CA VAL A 79 6.46 -7.58 5.71
C VAL A 79 6.44 -6.63 4.51
N MET A 80 5.47 -6.82 3.62
CA MET A 80 5.20 -5.88 2.53
C MET A 80 4.26 -4.78 3.02
N HIS A 81 4.76 -3.57 3.17
CA HIS A 81 3.98 -2.40 3.54
C HIS A 81 3.46 -1.72 2.27
N ILE A 82 2.16 -1.42 2.23
CA ILE A 82 1.49 -0.66 1.18
C ILE A 82 0.85 0.54 1.86
N ASP A 83 1.41 1.72 1.62
CA ASP A 83 0.86 2.97 2.14
C ASP A 83 0.39 3.84 0.97
N THR A 84 -0.72 4.55 1.13
CA THR A 84 -1.15 5.53 0.13
C THR A 84 -1.19 6.92 0.73
N THR A 85 -0.27 7.76 0.29
CA THR A 85 -0.14 9.13 0.74
C THR A 85 -0.67 10.12 -0.30
N TYR A 86 -1.07 11.29 0.17
CA TYR A 86 -1.44 12.42 -0.66
C TYR A 86 -0.36 13.51 -0.52
N LYS A 87 0.17 13.99 -1.66
CA LYS A 87 0.73 15.34 -1.96
C LYS A 87 2.20 15.46 -2.41
N LEU A 88 2.39 16.28 -3.46
CA LEU A 88 3.33 17.42 -3.59
C LEU A 88 3.07 18.24 -4.90
N GLY A 89 1.84 18.68 -5.19
CA GLY A 89 1.55 19.52 -6.37
C GLY A 89 0.11 20.07 -6.45
N GLN A 90 -0.15 21.04 -7.34
CA GLN A 90 -1.45 21.74 -7.52
C GLN A 90 -2.62 20.83 -7.94
N VAL A 91 -2.34 19.59 -8.34
CA VAL A 91 -3.33 18.56 -8.70
C VAL A 91 -3.00 17.33 -7.84
N GLU A 92 -3.83 17.04 -6.85
CA GLU A 92 -3.58 16.05 -5.79
C GLU A 92 -3.72 14.60 -6.31
N TYR A 93 -2.72 14.06 -7.01
CA TYR A 93 -2.69 12.64 -7.37
C TYR A 93 -2.24 11.76 -6.18
N PRO A 94 -2.98 10.69 -5.84
CA PRO A 94 -2.55 9.71 -4.85
C PRO A 94 -1.24 9.02 -5.25
N LEU A 95 -0.29 8.96 -4.31
CA LEU A 95 0.93 8.17 -4.41
C LEU A 95 0.80 6.94 -3.52
N MET A 96 0.82 5.75 -4.12
CA MET A 96 1.02 4.51 -3.38
C MET A 96 2.51 4.21 -3.32
N VAL A 97 3.00 3.85 -2.14
CA VAL A 97 4.37 3.41 -1.90
C VAL A 97 4.34 1.96 -1.42
N VAL A 98 5.18 1.13 -2.02
CA VAL A 98 5.40 -0.25 -1.60
C VAL A 98 6.76 -0.32 -0.93
N ILE A 99 6.79 -0.81 0.30
CA ILE A 99 7.98 -0.87 1.16
C ILE A 99 8.15 -2.30 1.70
N SER A 100 9.38 -2.75 1.87
CA SER A 100 9.73 -4.00 2.56
C SER A 100 10.52 -3.68 3.83
N ASP A 101 10.23 -4.30 4.97
CA ASP A 101 10.87 -4.01 6.27
C ASP A 101 11.96 -5.01 6.69
N PHE A 102 12.55 -5.70 5.72
CA PHE A 102 13.59 -6.70 5.98
C PHE A 102 14.82 -6.13 6.70
N MET A 103 15.30 -6.86 7.72
CA MET A 103 16.55 -6.62 8.47
C MET A 103 16.62 -5.28 9.23
N SER A 104 15.47 -4.71 9.62
CA SER A 104 15.28 -3.45 10.37
C SER A 104 15.25 -2.11 9.62
N PRO A 105 15.83 -1.89 8.42
CA PRO A 105 15.50 -0.72 7.62
C PRO A 105 14.32 -0.99 6.68
N PHE A 106 13.40 -0.04 6.62
CA PHE A 106 12.40 0.03 5.57
C PHE A 106 13.08 0.32 4.23
N HIS A 107 12.77 -0.47 3.21
CA HIS A 107 13.27 -0.27 1.86
C HIS A 107 12.13 -0.07 0.90
N VAL A 108 12.16 1.03 0.16
CA VAL A 108 11.18 1.27 -0.89
C VAL A 108 11.41 0.27 -2.01
N VAL A 109 10.35 -0.40 -2.44
CA VAL A 109 10.35 -1.31 -3.58
C VAL A 109 9.82 -0.61 -4.82
N ALA A 110 8.70 0.10 -4.71
CA ALA A 110 8.05 0.72 -5.84
C ALA A 110 7.20 1.93 -5.43
N PHE A 111 7.04 2.85 -6.37
CA PHE A 111 6.08 3.95 -6.30
C PHE A 111 5.02 3.77 -7.38
N PHE A 112 3.78 4.11 -7.06
CA PHE A 112 2.67 4.12 -8.01
C PHE A 112 1.94 5.45 -7.95
N ILE A 113 1.99 6.21 -9.04
CA ILE A 113 1.22 7.44 -9.21
C ILE A 113 -0.11 7.05 -9.84
N LYS A 114 -1.21 7.36 -9.18
CA LYS A 114 -2.56 6.92 -9.58
C LYS A 114 -3.51 8.10 -9.71
N LEU A 115 -4.57 7.96 -10.49
CA LEU A 115 -5.64 8.95 -10.61
C LEU A 115 -6.54 8.99 -9.36
N GLN A 116 -6.99 7.83 -8.88
CA GLN A 116 -7.92 7.70 -7.74
C GLN A 116 -7.54 6.53 -6.82
N GLN A 117 -8.13 6.50 -5.62
CA GLN A 117 -8.00 5.42 -4.64
C GLN A 117 -9.18 4.44 -4.72
N THR A 118 -9.54 3.97 -5.92
CA THR A 118 -10.56 2.91 -6.07
C THR A 118 -9.92 1.53 -6.07
N GLU A 119 -10.72 0.51 -5.76
CA GLU A 119 -10.28 -0.90 -5.78
C GLU A 119 -9.66 -1.29 -7.13
N HIS A 120 -10.24 -0.79 -8.23
CA HIS A 120 -9.69 -0.99 -9.57
C HIS A 120 -8.26 -0.44 -9.71
N HIS A 121 -7.99 0.78 -9.25
CA HIS A 121 -6.65 1.39 -9.34
C HIS A 121 -5.63 0.69 -8.43
N PHE A 122 -6.07 0.18 -7.26
CA PHE A 122 -5.22 -0.67 -6.42
C PHE A 122 -4.91 -2.01 -7.08
N THR A 123 -5.92 -2.63 -7.69
CA THR A 123 -5.79 -3.91 -8.41
C THR A 123 -4.82 -3.78 -9.57
N GLU A 124 -4.95 -2.74 -10.40
CA GLU A 124 -4.02 -2.49 -11.50
C GLU A 124 -2.59 -2.26 -11.00
N ALA A 125 -2.39 -1.43 -9.98
CA ALA A 125 -1.06 -1.18 -9.41
C ALA A 125 -0.38 -2.46 -8.90
N LEU A 126 -1.12 -3.29 -8.15
CA LEU A 126 -0.59 -4.55 -7.63
C LEU A 126 -0.36 -5.58 -8.74
N ALA A 127 -1.21 -5.61 -9.77
CA ALA A 127 -1.02 -6.50 -10.91
C ALA A 127 0.23 -6.10 -11.71
N MET A 128 0.45 -4.80 -11.89
CA MET A 128 1.69 -4.25 -12.45
C MET A 128 2.91 -4.64 -11.60
N LEU A 129 2.83 -4.54 -10.26
CA LEU A 129 3.89 -4.96 -9.35
C LEU A 129 4.26 -6.43 -9.56
N ARG A 130 3.28 -7.34 -9.61
CA ARG A 130 3.53 -8.77 -9.87
C ARG A 130 4.19 -8.97 -11.22
N ARG A 131 3.66 -8.32 -12.27
CA ARG A 131 4.16 -8.45 -13.63
C ARG A 131 5.62 -8.00 -13.74
N ILE A 132 5.96 -6.83 -13.20
CA ILE A 132 7.31 -6.29 -13.27
C ILE A 132 8.27 -7.11 -12.41
N TYR A 133 7.86 -7.55 -11.21
CA TYR A 133 8.67 -8.43 -10.38
C TYR A 133 9.02 -9.72 -11.14
N THR A 134 8.05 -10.37 -11.78
CA THR A 134 8.29 -11.57 -12.57
C THR A 134 9.19 -11.31 -13.77
N ALA A 135 9.01 -10.18 -14.45
CA ALA A 135 9.89 -9.82 -15.58
C ALA A 135 11.35 -9.55 -15.14
N VAL A 136 11.56 -9.03 -13.93
CA VAL A 136 12.91 -8.74 -13.39
C VAL A 136 13.59 -9.98 -12.83
N THR A 137 12.86 -10.82 -12.11
CA THR A 137 13.43 -11.92 -11.31
C THR A 137 13.22 -13.30 -11.92
N ASN A 138 12.37 -13.42 -12.95
CA ASN A 138 11.83 -14.68 -13.47
C ASN A 138 11.15 -15.55 -12.40
N LYS A 139 10.70 -14.96 -11.29
CA LYS A 139 10.02 -15.65 -10.19
C LYS A 139 8.61 -15.11 -10.00
N GLN A 140 7.77 -15.92 -9.38
CA GLN A 140 6.46 -15.44 -8.92
C GLN A 140 6.66 -14.64 -7.62
N LEU A 141 6.03 -13.46 -7.53
CA LEU A 141 6.02 -12.70 -6.28
C LEU A 141 5.26 -13.48 -5.20
N LEU A 142 5.98 -13.86 -4.14
CA LEU A 142 5.43 -14.50 -2.95
C LEU A 142 5.42 -13.52 -1.78
N VAL A 143 4.28 -13.39 -1.11
CA VAL A 143 4.07 -12.49 0.03
C VAL A 143 3.32 -13.27 1.10
N ARG A 144 3.79 -13.23 2.36
CA ARG A 144 3.07 -13.81 3.50
C ARG A 144 2.46 -12.72 4.36
N TYR A 145 3.28 -11.78 4.82
CA TYR A 145 2.82 -10.67 5.65
C TYR A 145 2.69 -9.42 4.80
N PHE A 146 1.51 -8.80 4.83
CA PHE A 146 1.33 -7.47 4.26
C PHE A 146 0.73 -6.53 5.30
N MET A 147 1.14 -5.27 5.25
CA MET A 147 0.65 -4.22 6.11
C MET A 147 0.10 -3.09 5.26
N ALA A 148 -1.16 -2.73 5.43
CA ALA A 148 -1.79 -1.68 4.67
C ALA A 148 -2.73 -0.84 5.55
N ASP A 149 -3.35 0.16 4.96
CA ASP A 149 -4.44 0.88 5.62
C ASP A 149 -5.62 -0.05 5.86
N ALA A 150 -6.41 0.24 6.88
CA ALA A 150 -7.69 -0.43 7.09
C ALA A 150 -8.77 -0.03 6.06
N ASP A 151 -8.37 0.34 4.84
CA ASP A 151 -9.26 0.65 3.73
C ASP A 151 -9.79 -0.63 3.06
N LYS A 152 -11.05 -0.62 2.64
CA LYS A 152 -11.71 -1.80 2.06
C LYS A 152 -11.23 -2.05 0.62
N ALA A 153 -11.05 -0.99 -0.17
CA ALA A 153 -10.63 -1.11 -1.56
C ALA A 153 -9.19 -1.63 -1.66
N GLN A 154 -8.29 -1.17 -0.77
CA GLN A 154 -6.94 -1.72 -0.63
C GLN A 154 -6.97 -3.22 -0.31
N ARG A 155 -7.72 -3.61 0.74
CA ARG A 155 -7.81 -5.02 1.17
C ARG A 155 -8.33 -5.93 0.07
N ASN A 156 -9.46 -5.56 -0.55
CA ASN A 156 -10.02 -6.34 -1.66
C ASN A 156 -9.04 -6.51 -2.82
N ALA A 157 -8.33 -5.45 -3.21
CA ALA A 157 -7.35 -5.51 -4.28
C ALA A 157 -6.15 -6.40 -3.93
N VAL A 158 -5.67 -6.34 -2.68
CA VAL A 158 -4.60 -7.22 -2.19
C VAL A 158 -5.05 -8.67 -2.23
N ASP A 159 -6.24 -8.99 -1.73
CA ASP A 159 -6.76 -10.36 -1.74
C ASP A 159 -6.92 -10.88 -3.18
N ALA A 160 -7.47 -10.06 -4.08
CA ALA A 160 -7.67 -10.41 -5.48
C ALA A 160 -6.36 -10.63 -6.26
N VAL A 161 -5.32 -9.84 -5.96
CA VAL A 161 -4.07 -9.87 -6.73
C VAL A 161 -2.98 -10.65 -6.03
N LEU A 162 -2.68 -10.36 -4.77
CA LEU A 162 -1.62 -11.02 -4.02
C LEU A 162 -2.12 -12.31 -3.36
N GLY A 163 -3.41 -12.45 -3.03
CA GLY A 163 -3.94 -13.67 -2.41
C GLY A 163 -3.88 -14.90 -3.32
N VAL A 164 -3.80 -14.70 -4.64
CA VAL A 164 -3.66 -15.81 -5.60
C VAL A 164 -2.30 -16.50 -5.40
N ARG A 165 -2.34 -17.72 -4.85
CA ARG A 165 -1.19 -18.59 -4.53
C ARG A 165 -0.32 -18.10 -3.36
N ASN A 166 -0.83 -17.21 -2.52
CA ASN A 166 -0.20 -16.82 -1.27
C ASN A 166 -1.16 -17.04 -0.10
N GLU A 167 -0.62 -17.50 1.03
CA GLU A 167 -1.34 -17.52 2.30
C GLU A 167 -1.08 -16.20 3.03
N LEU A 168 -1.91 -15.19 2.72
CA LEU A 168 -1.72 -13.85 3.24
C LEU A 168 -2.14 -13.73 4.71
N VAL A 169 -1.31 -13.03 5.47
CA VAL A 169 -1.59 -12.52 6.81
C VAL A 169 -1.65 -11.00 6.71
N ASN A 170 -2.86 -10.47 6.84
CA ASN A 170 -3.11 -9.04 6.86
C ASN A 170 -2.73 -8.46 8.23
N LEU A 171 -1.80 -7.51 8.23
CA LEU A 171 -1.39 -6.75 9.39
C LEU A 171 -1.94 -5.32 9.28
N MET A 172 -2.42 -4.79 10.40
CA MET A 172 -2.75 -3.37 10.47
C MET A 172 -1.54 -2.55 10.87
N CYS A 173 -1.33 -1.43 10.19
CA CYS A 173 -0.29 -0.47 10.57
C CYS A 173 -0.54 0.09 11.97
N TYR A 174 0.46 -0.04 12.84
CA TYR A 174 0.38 0.44 14.23
C TYR A 174 0.06 1.92 14.32
N PHE A 175 0.63 2.76 13.45
CA PHE A 175 0.34 4.20 13.42
C PHE A 175 -1.11 4.50 13.02
N HIS A 176 -1.68 3.71 12.11
CA HIS A 176 -3.10 3.82 11.74
C HIS A 176 -4.00 3.38 12.89
N VAL A 177 -3.66 2.28 13.57
CA VAL A 177 -4.35 1.84 14.78
C VAL A 177 -4.28 2.91 15.87
N ALA A 178 -3.11 3.47 16.16
CA ALA A 178 -2.92 4.52 17.15
C ALA A 178 -3.73 5.79 16.82
N THR A 179 -3.76 6.19 15.54
CA THR A 179 -4.59 7.31 15.07
C THR A 179 -6.08 7.04 15.29
N LYS A 180 -6.53 5.81 15.05
CA LYS A 180 -7.93 5.42 15.29
C LYS A 180 -8.25 5.37 16.79
N ILE A 181 -7.35 4.84 17.62
CA ILE A 181 -7.50 4.87 19.09
C ILE A 181 -7.69 6.30 19.54
N TYR A 182 -6.77 7.20 19.18
CA TYR A 182 -6.85 8.61 19.56
C TYR A 182 -8.20 9.26 19.17
N LYS A 183 -8.72 8.95 17.97
CA LYS A 183 -10.03 9.44 17.51
C LYS A 183 -11.19 8.85 18.33
N HIS A 184 -11.17 7.54 18.59
CA HIS A 184 -12.26 6.82 19.26
C HIS A 184 -12.22 6.91 20.78
N THR A 185 -11.13 7.42 21.37
CA THR A 185 -11.04 7.73 22.80
C THR A 185 -11.31 9.21 23.12
N ARG A 186 -11.71 10.02 22.13
CA ARG A 186 -12.14 11.41 22.39
C ARG A 186 -13.38 11.42 23.27
N GLY A 187 -13.26 12.00 24.46
CA GLY A 187 -14.35 12.03 25.46
C GLY A 187 -14.31 10.88 26.47
N ILE A 188 -13.38 9.93 26.34
CA ILE A 188 -13.10 8.92 27.37
C ILE A 188 -12.14 9.55 28.40
N PRO A 189 -12.31 9.28 29.71
CA PRO A 189 -11.35 9.71 30.73
C PRO A 189 -9.91 9.34 30.36
N VAL A 190 -8.97 10.28 30.55
CA VAL A 190 -7.56 10.13 30.11
C VAL A 190 -6.90 8.87 30.65
N THR A 191 -7.23 8.47 31.88
CA THR A 191 -6.70 7.26 32.51
C THR A 191 -7.16 5.98 31.81
N LEU A 192 -8.40 5.94 31.32
CA LEU A 192 -8.95 4.82 30.57
C LEU A 192 -8.45 4.81 29.12
N ALA A 193 -8.30 5.98 28.50
CA ALA A 193 -7.67 6.11 27.18
C ALA A 193 -6.20 5.63 27.21
N ALA A 194 -5.45 5.99 28.26
CA ALA A 194 -4.08 5.51 28.46
C ALA A 194 -4.02 3.98 28.65
N ARG A 195 -5.01 3.39 29.34
CA ARG A 195 -5.14 1.93 29.45
C ARG A 195 -5.32 1.29 28.07
N ILE A 196 -6.23 1.80 27.23
CA ILE A 196 -6.42 1.29 25.87
C ILE A 196 -5.12 1.36 25.07
N SER A 197 -4.42 2.50 25.10
CA SER A 197 -3.16 2.66 24.37
C SER A 197 -2.09 1.67 24.85
N LYS A 198 -1.99 1.44 26.16
CA LYS A 198 -1.08 0.45 26.73
C LYS A 198 -1.43 -0.96 26.29
N ASP A 199 -2.70 -1.35 26.42
CA ASP A 199 -3.18 -2.68 26.04
C ASP A 199 -2.93 -2.97 24.55
N VAL A 200 -3.12 -1.98 23.67
CA VAL A 200 -2.82 -2.12 22.24
C VAL A 200 -1.31 -2.15 21.96
N ALA A 201 -0.50 -1.41 22.73
CA ALA A 201 0.95 -1.55 22.65
C ALA A 201 1.41 -2.96 23.07
N ASP A 202 0.84 -3.51 24.14
CA ASP A 202 1.11 -4.89 24.58
C ASP A 202 0.72 -5.90 23.47
N MET A 203 -0.38 -5.68 22.75
CA MET A 203 -0.74 -6.48 21.58
C MET A 203 0.29 -6.35 20.45
N HIS A 204 0.76 -5.13 20.17
CA HIS A 204 1.74 -4.88 19.11
C HIS A 204 3.09 -5.55 19.37
N TYR A 205 3.53 -5.60 20.63
CA TYR A 205 4.78 -6.21 21.06
C TYR A 205 4.64 -7.68 21.47
N ALA A 206 3.51 -8.33 21.18
CA ALA A 206 3.31 -9.74 21.46
C ALA A 206 4.36 -10.60 20.74
N VAL A 207 4.92 -11.58 21.45
CA VAL A 207 6.04 -12.39 20.93
C VAL A 207 5.59 -13.53 20.02
N SER A 208 4.28 -13.76 19.89
CA SER A 208 3.70 -14.75 19.00
C SER A 208 2.22 -14.44 18.70
N ALA A 209 1.66 -15.08 17.68
CA ALA A 209 0.22 -14.99 17.39
C ALA A 209 -0.64 -15.49 18.56
N ALA A 210 -0.22 -16.56 19.24
CA ALA A 210 -0.93 -17.07 20.42
C ALA A 210 -0.89 -16.08 21.58
N ASP A 211 0.25 -15.41 21.78
CA ASP A 211 0.39 -14.38 22.80
C ASP A 211 -0.44 -13.13 22.47
N TYR A 212 -0.45 -12.72 21.20
CA TYR A 212 -1.32 -11.66 20.69
C TYR A 212 -2.80 -11.95 20.99
N GLU A 213 -3.30 -13.13 20.62
CA GLU A 213 -4.70 -13.50 20.85
C GLU A 213 -5.04 -13.57 22.34
N ARG A 214 -4.11 -14.05 23.18
CA ARG A 214 -4.25 -14.05 24.64
C ARG A 214 -4.37 -12.64 25.20
N ILE A 215 -3.48 -11.73 24.80
CA ILE A 215 -3.49 -10.32 25.24
C ILE A 215 -4.76 -9.62 24.74
N LYS A 216 -5.10 -9.79 23.45
CA LYS A 216 -6.30 -9.24 22.82
C LYS A 216 -7.57 -9.66 23.56
N LYS A 217 -7.74 -10.95 23.82
CA LYS A 217 -8.89 -11.48 24.55
C LYS A 217 -9.01 -10.87 25.94
N ARG A 218 -7.91 -10.87 26.71
CA ARG A 218 -7.86 -10.28 28.06
C ARG A 218 -8.27 -8.79 28.03
N SER A 219 -7.68 -8.01 27.13
CA SER A 219 -7.96 -6.58 27.03
C SER A 219 -9.41 -6.31 26.61
N LEU A 220 -9.95 -7.07 25.66
CA LEU A 220 -11.37 -6.96 25.27
C LEU A 220 -12.30 -7.29 26.44
N ASP A 221 -12.05 -8.37 27.17
CA ASP A 221 -12.85 -8.76 28.34
C ASP A 221 -12.84 -7.66 29.41
N ASP A 222 -11.69 -7.01 29.64
CA ASP A 222 -11.55 -5.93 30.61
C ASP A 222 -12.22 -4.63 30.15
N TRP A 223 -12.13 -4.29 28.86
CA TRP A 223 -12.81 -3.12 28.31
C TRP A 223 -14.34 -3.29 28.32
N GLN A 224 -14.86 -4.51 28.08
CA GLN A 224 -16.30 -4.78 28.09
C GLN A 224 -16.92 -4.64 29.48
N LYS A 225 -16.17 -4.92 30.56
CA LYS A 225 -16.62 -4.73 31.95
C LYS A 225 -16.82 -3.27 32.33
N LEU A 226 -16.20 -2.34 31.61
CA LEU A 226 -16.25 -0.91 31.90
C LEU A 226 -17.29 -0.24 30.98
N PRO A 227 -18.38 0.34 31.52
CA PRO A 227 -19.41 1.00 30.70
C PRO A 227 -18.84 2.07 29.76
N GLN A 228 -17.81 2.79 30.20
CA GLN A 228 -17.14 3.84 29.44
C GLN A 228 -16.33 3.31 28.25
N LEU A 229 -15.94 2.03 28.26
CA LEU A 229 -15.13 1.40 27.21
C LEU A 229 -15.89 0.36 26.37
N SER A 230 -17.08 -0.05 26.77
CA SER A 230 -17.87 -1.07 26.07
C SER A 230 -18.13 -0.73 24.59
N ALA A 231 -18.41 0.55 24.29
CA ALA A 231 -18.55 1.02 22.90
C ALA A 231 -17.24 0.91 22.11
N PHE A 232 -16.10 1.22 22.74
CA PHE A 232 -14.78 1.08 22.13
C PHE A 232 -14.43 -0.40 21.89
N ALA A 233 -14.70 -1.28 22.86
CA ALA A 233 -14.47 -2.73 22.72
C ALA A 233 -15.28 -3.31 21.55
N SER A 234 -16.54 -2.90 21.41
CA SER A 234 -17.41 -3.29 20.30
C SER A 234 -16.90 -2.79 18.93
N TYR A 235 -16.33 -1.58 18.90
CA TYR A 235 -15.66 -1.04 17.71
C TYR A 235 -14.40 -1.84 17.36
N PHE A 236 -13.53 -2.09 18.34
CA PHE A 236 -12.24 -2.76 18.14
C PHE A 236 -12.41 -4.23 17.68
N THR A 237 -13.50 -4.88 18.05
CA THR A 237 -13.80 -6.27 17.63
C THR A 237 -14.22 -6.37 16.16
N LYS A 238 -14.70 -5.28 15.55
CA LYS A 238 -15.15 -5.24 14.14
C LYS A 238 -14.02 -4.92 13.15
N GLY A 239 -12.88 -4.45 13.64
CA GLY A 239 -11.68 -4.14 12.83
C GLY A 239 -10.80 -5.35 12.69
#